data_AF-A0A5E7UIX1-F1
#
_entry.id   AF-A0A5E7UIX1-F1
#
_cell.length_a   1.000
_cell.length_b   1.000
_cell.length_c   1.000
_cell.angle_alpha   90.00
_cell.angle_beta   90.00
_cell.angle_gamma   90.00
#
_symmetry.space_group_name_H-M   'P 1'
#
loop_
_entity.id
_entity.type
_entity.pdbx_description
1 polymer ?
#
loop_
_entity_poly.entity_id
_entity_poly.type
_entity_poly.pdbx_seq_one_letter_code
_entity_poly.pdbx_strand_id
1 'polypeptide(L)'
;MFYLEGWASNSAPRQTGLLFELFELPDCCGISCKLIGTPWTDENLLNIEGKRYSSLRQEQLDAGTPEVLVNVLYLAALADARLLIFDPDAAVLNGLAIFDE
;
A
#
# COMPACT_ATOMS: atom_id res chain seq x y z
N MET A 1 -12.46 -5.30 -2.04
CA MET A 1 -12.52 -4.31 -3.14
C MET A 1 -13.18 -2.99 -2.72
N PHE A 2 -14.44 -3.03 -2.25
CA PHE A 2 -15.24 -1.85 -1.87
C PHE A 2 -14.57 -0.83 -0.92
N TYR A 3 -13.67 -1.28 -0.04
CA TYR A 3 -12.94 -0.39 0.88
C TYR A 3 -11.96 0.56 0.15
N LEU A 4 -11.34 0.09 -0.93
CA LEU A 4 -10.30 0.82 -1.65
C LEU A 4 -10.88 1.84 -2.65
N GLU A 5 -12.02 1.52 -3.27
CA GLU A 5 -12.77 2.44 -4.14
C GLU A 5 -13.22 3.69 -3.38
N GLY A 6 -13.62 3.54 -2.11
CA GLY A 6 -13.98 4.65 -1.23
C GLY A 6 -12.81 5.61 -0.92
N TRP A 7 -11.58 5.12 -0.96
CA TRP A 7 -10.36 5.92 -0.78
C TRP A 7 -9.93 6.61 -2.08
N ALA A 8 -10.04 5.93 -3.22
CA ALA A 8 -9.69 6.50 -4.52
C ALA A 8 -10.63 7.65 -4.93
N SER A 9 -11.93 7.51 -4.65
CA SER A 9 -12.96 8.47 -5.10
C SER A 9 -13.03 9.79 -4.30
N ASN A 10 -12.51 9.84 -3.07
CA ASN A 10 -12.66 10.99 -2.15
C ASN A 10 -11.36 11.76 -1.84
N SER A 11 -10.27 11.45 -2.53
CA SER A 11 -8.96 12.02 -2.21
C SER A 11 -8.66 13.25 -3.06
N ALA A 12 -9.03 14.43 -2.58
CA ALA A 12 -8.17 15.60 -2.81
C ALA A 12 -6.73 15.21 -2.43
N PRO A 13 -5.67 15.67 -3.13
CA PRO A 13 -4.30 15.19 -2.91
C PRO A 13 -3.83 15.59 -1.52
N ARG A 14 -4.14 14.74 -0.54
CA ARG A 14 -3.55 14.77 0.79
C ARG A 14 -2.32 13.92 0.62
N GLN A 15 -1.14 14.54 0.73
CA GLN A 15 0.03 13.79 1.16
C GLN A 15 -0.36 13.15 2.49
N THR A 16 -0.76 11.88 2.45
CA THR A 16 -1.45 11.24 3.58
C THR A 16 -0.50 11.02 4.76
N GLY A 17 0.80 11.35 4.64
CA GLY A 17 1.83 11.02 5.64
C GLY A 17 2.09 9.50 5.73
N LEU A 18 1.30 8.69 5.02
CA LEU A 18 1.33 7.23 5.01
C LEU A 18 2.33 6.67 4.00
N LEU A 19 2.99 7.54 3.23
CA LEU A 19 3.96 7.19 2.18
C LEU A 19 3.42 6.32 1.06
N PHE A 20 2.10 6.27 0.85
CA PHE A 20 1.53 5.64 -0.32
C PHE A 20 0.33 6.42 -0.86
N GLU A 21 0.08 6.23 -2.15
CA GLU A 21 -1.06 6.79 -2.88
C GLU A 21 -1.78 5.66 -3.62
N LEU A 22 -3.11 5.67 -3.59
CA LEU A 22 -3.96 4.71 -4.30
C LEU A 22 -4.61 5.39 -5.50
N PHE A 23 -4.73 4.66 -6.61
CA PHE A 23 -5.44 5.11 -7.79
C PHE A 23 -6.09 3.93 -8.51
N GLU A 24 -7.23 4.18 -9.16
CA GLU A 24 -7.96 3.17 -9.92
C GLU A 24 -7.35 2.98 -11.31
N LEU A 25 -7.37 1.74 -11.80
CA LEU A 25 -7.11 1.38 -13.19
C LEU A 25 -8.45 1.04 -13.86
N PRO A 26 -9.03 1.98 -14.64
CA PRO A 26 -10.42 1.90 -15.07
C PRO A 26 -10.70 0.73 -16.02
N ASP A 27 -9.73 0.31 -16.82
CA ASP A 27 -9.94 -0.72 -17.86
C ASP A 27 -9.81 -2.17 -17.36
N CYS A 28 -9.29 -2.38 -16.15
CA CYS A 28 -9.07 -3.73 -15.60
C CYS A 28 -9.66 -3.93 -14.21
N CYS A 29 -10.57 -3.04 -13.78
CA CYS A 29 -11.13 -3.03 -12.42
C CYS A 29 -10.05 -3.08 -11.33
N GLY A 30 -8.80 -2.74 -11.64
CA GLY A 30 -7.66 -2.90 -10.77
C GLY A 30 -7.50 -1.69 -9.86
N ILE A 31 -6.89 -1.91 -8.71
CA ILE A 31 -6.45 -0.82 -7.83
C ILE A 31 -4.93 -0.81 -7.81
N SER A 32 -4.34 0.34 -8.04
CA SER A 32 -2.90 0.52 -7.98
C SER A 32 -2.49 1.29 -6.74
N CYS A 33 -1.27 1.01 -6.30
CA CYS A 33 -0.62 1.71 -5.20
C CYS A 33 0.77 2.16 -5.61
N LYS A 34 1.06 3.45 -5.40
CA LYS A 34 2.41 4.01 -5.51
C LYS A 34 2.99 4.17 -4.12
N LEU A 35 4.13 3.51 -3.88
CA LEU A 35 4.92 3.65 -2.67
C LEU A 35 5.90 4.82 -2.81
N ILE A 36 6.06 5.59 -1.74
CA ILE A 36 6.89 6.78 -1.66
C ILE A 36 8.03 6.51 -0.67
N GLY A 37 9.24 6.92 -1.01
CA GLY A 37 10.37 6.81 -0.08
C GLY A 37 10.83 5.38 0.16
N THR A 38 10.69 4.50 -0.82
CA THR A 38 11.23 3.13 -0.74
C THR A 38 12.78 3.16 -0.75
N PRO A 39 13.43 2.20 -0.08
CA PRO A 39 12.84 1.14 0.74
C PRO A 39 12.41 1.60 2.14
N TRP A 40 11.39 0.98 2.72
CA TRP A 40 10.92 1.31 4.09
C TRP A 40 11.76 0.60 5.17
N THR A 41 13.08 0.77 5.14
CA THR A 41 13.95 0.40 6.25
C THR A 41 13.97 1.51 7.30
N ASP A 42 14.24 1.17 8.57
CA ASP A 42 14.34 2.18 9.63
C ASP A 42 15.39 3.26 9.31
N GLU A 43 16.53 2.86 8.73
CA GLU A 43 17.59 3.79 8.33
C GLU A 43 17.10 4.78 7.27
N ASN A 44 16.44 4.30 6.23
CA ASN A 44 15.96 5.17 5.16
C ASN A 44 14.83 6.07 5.65
N LEU A 45 13.85 5.54 6.38
CA LEU A 45 12.72 6.32 6.91
C LEU A 45 13.18 7.37 7.93
N LEU A 46 14.19 7.09 8.75
CA LEU A 46 14.79 8.10 9.62
C LEU A 46 15.43 9.24 8.81
N ASN A 47 16.00 8.95 7.64
CA ASN A 47 16.60 9.94 6.77
C ASN A 47 15.55 10.81 6.04
N ILE A 48 14.48 10.21 5.52
CA ILE A 48 13.50 10.92 4.67
C ILE A 48 12.30 11.49 5.44
N GLU A 49 11.91 10.87 6.55
CA GLU A 49 10.70 11.21 7.33
C GLU A 49 10.99 11.43 8.81
N GLY A 50 12.22 11.18 9.28
CA GLY A 50 12.58 11.35 10.70
C GLY A 50 11.94 10.34 11.65
N LYS A 51 11.37 9.24 11.13
CA LYS A 51 10.68 8.21 11.92
C LYS A 51 11.08 6.80 11.52
N ARG A 52 10.90 5.84 12.43
CA ARG A 52 11.08 4.40 12.15
C ARG A 52 9.86 3.80 11.47
N TYR A 53 10.02 2.62 10.86
CA TYR A 53 8.92 1.90 10.25
C TYR A 53 7.82 1.57 11.26
N SER A 54 8.16 1.26 12.52
CA SER A 54 7.15 1.00 13.56
C SER A 54 6.16 2.16 13.75
N SER A 55 6.64 3.40 13.64
CA SER A 55 5.78 4.60 13.73
C SER A 55 4.94 4.76 12.47
N LEU A 56 5.54 4.62 11.29
CA LEU A 56 4.81 4.65 10.01
C LEU A 56 3.70 3.59 9.97
N ARG A 57 3.99 2.36 10.42
CA ARG A 57 3.03 1.26 10.49
C ARG A 57 1.85 1.63 11.38
N GLN A 58 2.11 2.21 12.55
CA GLN A 58 1.04 2.62 13.46
C GLN A 58 0.18 3.73 12.85
N GLU A 59 0.79 4.73 12.21
CA GLU A 59 0.05 5.79 11.52
C GLU A 59 -0.83 5.24 10.38
N GLN A 60 -0.35 4.26 9.62
CA GLN A 60 -1.13 3.59 8.58
C GLN A 60 -2.35 2.85 9.15
N LEU A 61 -2.16 2.14 10.27
CA LEU A 61 -3.25 1.45 10.97
C LEU A 61 -4.25 2.44 11.60
N ASP A 62 -3.76 3.50 12.23
CA ASP A 62 -4.59 4.55 12.84
C ASP A 62 -5.40 5.32 11.79
N ALA A 63 -4.90 5.43 10.56
CA ALA A 63 -5.64 5.95 9.41
C ALA A 63 -6.72 4.98 8.88
N GLY A 64 -6.83 3.78 9.45
CA GLY A 64 -7.81 2.77 9.09
C GLY A 64 -7.35 1.79 8.02
N THR A 65 -6.10 1.85 7.56
CA THR A 65 -5.59 0.93 6.54
C THR A 65 -5.64 -0.50 7.08
N PRO A 66 -6.23 -1.47 6.36
CA PRO A 66 -6.27 -2.86 6.80
C PRO A 66 -4.87 -3.42 7.05
N GLU A 67 -4.70 -4.18 8.14
CA GLU A 67 -3.39 -4.71 8.53
C GLU A 67 -2.76 -5.58 7.44
N VAL A 68 -3.56 -6.39 6.74
CA VAL A 68 -3.10 -7.20 5.60
C VAL A 68 -2.49 -6.33 4.50
N LEU A 69 -3.13 -5.19 4.19
CA LEU A 69 -2.62 -4.25 3.20
C LEU A 69 -1.33 -3.60 3.68
N VAL A 70 -1.28 -3.10 4.93
CA VAL A 70 -0.08 -2.53 5.53
C VAL A 70 1.12 -3.49 5.44
N ASN A 71 0.89 -4.77 5.72
CA ASN A 71 1.93 -5.79 5.63
C ASN A 71 2.40 -6.02 4.18
N VAL A 72 1.50 -6.07 3.21
CA VAL A 72 1.87 -6.19 1.78
C VAL A 72 2.64 -4.97 1.28
N LEU A 73 2.20 -3.75 1.63
CA LEU A 73 2.89 -2.52 1.26
C LEU A 73 4.31 -2.49 1.86
N TYR A 74 4.47 -2.94 3.10
CA TYR A 74 5.78 -3.04 3.73
C TYR A 74 6.71 -4.02 3.03
N LEU A 75 6.24 -5.23 2.71
CA LEU A 75 7.04 -6.22 1.99
C LEU A 75 7.48 -5.71 0.61
N ALA A 76 6.58 -5.04 -0.10
CA ALA A 76 6.90 -4.40 -1.37
C ALA A 76 7.93 -3.27 -1.22
N ALA A 77 7.76 -2.41 -0.21
CA ALA A 77 8.71 -1.35 0.09
C ALA A 77 10.09 -1.90 0.47
N LEU A 78 10.17 -2.98 1.25
CA LEU A 78 11.43 -3.66 1.57
C LEU A 78 12.12 -4.23 0.33
N ALA A 79 11.34 -4.69 -0.66
CA ALA A 79 11.85 -5.13 -1.96
C ALA A 79 12.23 -3.97 -2.90
N ASP A 80 12.14 -2.72 -2.43
CA ASP A 80 12.30 -1.48 -3.21
C ASP A 80 11.38 -1.39 -4.43
N ALA A 81 10.24 -2.08 -4.38
CA ALA A 81 9.18 -1.92 -5.38
C ALA A 81 8.43 -0.61 -5.13
N ARG A 82 8.16 0.15 -6.20
CA ARG A 82 7.49 1.47 -6.11
C ARG A 82 6.04 1.48 -6.56
N LEU A 83 5.63 0.47 -7.32
CA LEU A 83 4.29 0.35 -7.86
C LEU A 83 3.78 -1.07 -7.60
N LEU A 84 2.57 -1.16 -7.05
CA LEU A 84 1.82 -2.39 -6.89
C LEU A 84 0.52 -2.26 -7.66
N ILE A 85 0.12 -3.33 -8.32
CA ILE A 85 -1.18 -3.46 -8.99
C ILE A 85 -1.91 -4.62 -8.32
N PHE A 86 -3.05 -4.33 -7.73
CA PHE A 86 -3.99 -5.31 -7.21
C PHE A 86 -5.02 -5.58 -8.30
N ASP A 87 -4.75 -6.65 -9.05
CA ASP A 87 -5.59 -7.08 -10.17
C ASP A 87 -6.58 -8.16 -9.67
N PRO A 88 -7.89 -7.88 -9.64
CA PRO A 88 -8.89 -8.86 -9.20
C PRO A 88 -9.07 -10.00 -10.21
N ASP A 89 -8.67 -9.79 -11.47
CA ASP A 89 -8.78 -10.78 -12.54
C ASP A 89 -7.51 -11.66 -12.64
N ALA A 90 -6.52 -11.40 -11.79
CA ALA A 90 -5.29 -12.19 -11.77
C ALA A 90 -5.61 -13.66 -11.47
N ALA A 91 -5.18 -14.54 -12.37
CA ALA A 91 -5.32 -15.97 -12.17
C ALA A 91 -4.57 -16.42 -10.91
N VAL A 92 -5.22 -17.29 -10.13
CA VAL A 92 -4.59 -17.93 -8.97
C VAL A 92 -3.30 -18.63 -9.40
N LEU A 93 -2.19 -18.30 -8.76
CA LEU A 93 -0.92 -18.95 -9.01
C LEU A 93 -0.83 -20.24 -8.21
N ASN A 94 -0.55 -21.35 -8.91
CA ASN A 94 -0.36 -22.65 -8.28
C ASN A 94 0.75 -22.59 -7.21
N GLY A 95 0.43 -23.00 -5.99
CA GLY A 95 1.38 -23.06 -4.87
C GLY A 95 1.47 -21.79 -4.01
N LEU A 96 0.71 -20.73 -4.33
CA LEU A 96 0.54 -19.59 -3.43
C LEU A 96 -0.68 -19.75 -2.54
N ALA A 97 -0.60 -19.19 -1.33
CA ALA A 97 -1.73 -19.16 -0.41
C ALA A 97 -2.85 -18.26 -0.98
N ILE A 98 -4.09 -18.75 -0.87
CA ILE A 98 -5.30 -17.99 -1.20
C ILE A 98 -5.89 -17.52 0.12
N PHE A 99 -6.21 -16.23 0.18
CA PHE A 99 -6.87 -15.63 1.33
C PHE A 99 -8.27 -15.21 0.88
N ASP A 100 -9.28 -15.99 1.27
CA ASP A 100 -10.68 -15.62 1.11
C ASP A 100 -11.08 -14.78 2.35
N GLU A 101 -11.71 -13.61 2.13
CA GLU A 101 -12.43 -12.88 3.19
C GLU A 101 -13.75 -13.59 3.55
#